data_AF-A0A5S4ST75-F1
#
_entry.id   AF-A0A5S4ST75-F1
#
_cell.length_a   1.000
_cell.length_b   1.000
_cell.length_c   1.000
_cell.angle_alpha   90.00
_cell.angle_beta   90.00
_cell.angle_gamma   90.00
#
_symmetry.space_group_name_H-M   'P 1'
#
loop_
_entity.id
_entity.type
_entity.pdbx_description
1 polymer ?
#
loop_
_entity_poly.entity_id
_entity_poly.type
_entity_poly.pdbx_seq_one_letter_code
_entity_poly.pdbx_strand_id
1 'polypeptide(L)'
;MQRPPYNTPANIEDFRASGWKDTVGAAEATYVSRWLALSAAATTATTAGNLARGRILWLLADACSLRLIPDNQNEPLIAESATFGPRFSLSNIDEKDMALLESICPELVDVPILQARVADILWLARTPRGKFTDALLAIDAYRRTHLDSDAWFTGDSRNCWHRALSLAWKIGKSCEDRRNQMKDALLTAITAQFDSGNAAPAMIETLLDHGLADDQYQALGDRLVEQANRLIATDASYRFLKARNHLRLAQRCFDPQQNPDRCADIDCAISDTFAADPDGHPKLLHLWPVKLLQAERCRL
;
A
#
# COMPACT_ATOMS: atom_id res chain seq x y z
N MET A 1 16.33 -20.59 -11.96
CA MET A 1 17.29 -19.46 -12.00
C MET A 1 18.53 -19.85 -11.20
N GLN A 2 19.74 -19.60 -11.72
CA GLN A 2 20.99 -20.01 -11.08
C GLN A 2 21.30 -19.08 -9.90
N ARG A 3 21.46 -19.64 -8.70
CA ARG A 3 21.88 -18.93 -7.49
C ARG A 3 23.35 -19.23 -7.17
N PRO A 4 24.09 -18.28 -6.58
CA PRO A 4 25.42 -18.56 -6.07
C PRO A 4 25.35 -19.58 -4.92
N PRO A 5 26.45 -20.28 -4.60
CA PRO A 5 26.51 -21.15 -3.43
C PRO A 5 26.07 -20.41 -2.15
N TYR A 6 25.32 -21.08 -1.26
CA TYR A 6 24.72 -20.46 -0.07
C TYR A 6 25.71 -19.70 0.82
N ASN A 7 26.96 -20.16 0.92
CA ASN A 7 28.01 -19.54 1.73
C ASN A 7 28.94 -18.60 0.95
N THR A 8 28.54 -18.15 -0.25
CA THR A 8 29.35 -17.21 -1.05
C THR A 8 29.63 -15.96 -0.21
N PRO A 9 30.89 -15.57 0.03
CA PRO A 9 31.18 -14.34 0.75
C PRO A 9 30.80 -13.13 -0.11
N ALA A 10 30.20 -12.12 0.52
CA ALA A 10 30.00 -10.79 -0.05
C ALA A 10 30.04 -9.75 1.06
N ASN A 11 30.46 -8.53 0.73
CA ASN A 11 30.56 -7.41 1.66
C ASN A 11 30.00 -6.11 1.04
N ILE A 12 30.17 -4.99 1.74
CA ILE A 12 29.64 -3.70 1.30
C ILE A 12 30.31 -3.17 0.02
N GLU A 13 31.58 -3.47 -0.23
CA GLU A 13 32.25 -3.08 -1.48
C GLU A 13 31.71 -3.86 -2.67
N ASP A 14 31.39 -5.14 -2.47
CA ASP A 14 30.69 -5.93 -3.49
C ASP A 14 29.32 -5.33 -3.80
N PHE A 15 28.62 -4.79 -2.80
CA PHE A 15 27.37 -4.07 -3.00
C PHE A 15 27.56 -2.81 -3.84
N ARG A 16 28.53 -1.97 -3.50
CA ARG A 16 28.84 -0.74 -4.26
C ARG A 16 29.25 -1.03 -5.69
N ALA A 17 29.95 -2.14 -5.93
CA ALA A 17 30.37 -2.60 -7.26
C ALA A 17 29.32 -3.44 -8.01
N SER A 18 28.17 -3.77 -7.39
CA SER A 18 27.21 -4.73 -7.96
C SER A 18 26.42 -4.21 -9.16
N GLY A 19 26.39 -2.89 -9.39
CA GLY A 19 25.51 -2.25 -10.37
C GLY A 19 24.03 -2.36 -10.00
N TRP A 20 23.70 -2.52 -8.70
CA TRP A 20 22.32 -2.60 -8.23
C TRP A 20 21.52 -1.34 -8.62
N LYS A 21 22.13 -0.15 -8.53
CA LYS A 21 21.46 1.14 -8.76
C LYS A 21 20.96 1.27 -10.20
N ASP A 22 21.79 0.88 -11.17
CA ASP A 22 21.41 0.88 -12.58
C ASP A 22 20.31 -0.16 -12.85
N THR A 23 20.45 -1.35 -12.25
CA THR A 23 19.45 -2.42 -12.37
C THR A 23 18.07 -1.99 -11.86
N VAL A 24 18.00 -1.33 -10.69
CA VAL A 24 16.72 -0.86 -10.13
C VAL A 24 16.22 0.42 -10.78
N GLY A 25 17.11 1.28 -11.28
CA GLY A 25 16.77 2.53 -11.96
C GLY A 25 16.16 2.32 -13.34
N ALA A 26 16.52 1.22 -14.02
CA ALA A 26 15.91 0.83 -15.29
C ALA A 26 14.55 0.12 -15.16
N ALA A 27 14.17 -0.30 -13.95
CA ALA A 27 12.92 -0.98 -13.67
C ALA A 27 11.84 0.00 -13.19
N GLU A 28 10.57 -0.36 -13.39
CA GLU A 28 9.46 0.36 -12.77
C GLU A 28 9.61 0.37 -11.23
N ALA A 29 9.01 1.38 -10.60
CA ALA A 29 9.07 1.58 -9.15
C ALA A 29 8.16 0.63 -8.35
N THR A 30 8.14 -0.65 -8.73
CA THR A 30 7.41 -1.72 -8.04
C THR A 30 8.37 -2.80 -7.55
N TYR A 31 7.99 -3.50 -6.49
CA TYR A 31 8.74 -4.64 -5.96
C TYR A 31 8.85 -5.77 -6.99
N VAL A 32 7.76 -6.04 -7.73
CA VAL A 32 7.74 -7.11 -8.75
C VAL A 32 8.71 -6.81 -9.88
N SER A 33 8.66 -5.61 -10.46
CA SER A 33 9.54 -5.22 -11.57
C SER A 33 11.01 -5.21 -11.13
N ARG A 34 11.29 -4.78 -9.90
CA ARG A 34 12.65 -4.79 -9.34
C ARG A 34 13.14 -6.18 -9.00
N TRP A 35 12.29 -7.05 -8.47
CA TRP A 35 12.62 -8.46 -8.26
C TRP A 35 13.00 -9.13 -9.58
N LEU A 36 12.22 -8.93 -10.65
CA LEU A 36 12.54 -9.44 -11.99
C LEU A 36 13.89 -8.93 -12.49
N ALA A 37 14.12 -7.61 -12.44
CA ALA A 37 15.37 -7.02 -12.90
C ALA A 37 16.59 -7.50 -12.10
N LEU A 38 16.49 -7.49 -10.76
CA LEU A 38 17.57 -7.91 -9.87
C LEU A 38 17.87 -9.41 -9.99
N SER A 39 16.85 -10.26 -10.05
CA SER A 39 17.03 -11.71 -10.19
C SER A 39 17.63 -12.10 -11.56
N ALA A 40 17.25 -11.39 -12.63
CA ALA A 40 17.87 -11.55 -13.94
C ALA A 40 19.36 -11.15 -13.91
N ALA A 41 19.67 -9.96 -13.39
CA ALA A 41 21.06 -9.48 -13.26
C ALA A 41 21.90 -10.39 -12.34
N ALA A 42 21.31 -10.90 -11.25
CA ALA A 42 21.94 -11.84 -10.35
C ALA A 42 22.26 -13.18 -11.02
N THR A 43 21.33 -13.69 -11.84
CA THR A 43 21.53 -14.92 -12.63
C THR A 43 22.68 -14.72 -13.61
N THR A 44 22.68 -13.63 -14.38
CA THR A 44 23.77 -13.31 -15.33
C THR A 44 25.12 -13.21 -14.63
N ALA A 45 25.20 -12.50 -13.50
CA ALA A 45 26.44 -12.39 -12.73
C ALA A 45 26.94 -13.76 -12.21
N THR A 46 26.01 -14.59 -11.71
CA THR A 46 26.33 -15.93 -11.21
C THR A 46 26.84 -16.85 -12.33
N THR A 47 26.18 -16.86 -13.48
CA THR A 47 26.59 -17.66 -14.65
C THR A 47 27.94 -17.20 -15.20
N ALA A 48 28.24 -15.89 -15.12
CA ALA A 48 29.54 -15.33 -15.49
C ALA A 48 30.66 -15.58 -14.44
N GLY A 49 30.37 -16.31 -13.35
CA GLY A 49 31.33 -16.60 -12.28
C GLY A 49 31.55 -15.46 -11.28
N ASN A 50 30.85 -14.34 -11.40
CA ASN A 50 30.90 -13.25 -10.42
C ASN A 50 29.92 -13.53 -9.26
N LEU A 51 30.33 -14.46 -8.40
CA LEU A 51 29.47 -15.01 -7.34
C LEU A 51 29.11 -13.97 -6.28
N ALA A 52 30.04 -13.09 -5.89
CA ALA A 52 29.79 -12.04 -4.88
C ALA A 52 28.74 -11.04 -5.38
N ARG A 53 28.87 -10.55 -6.63
CA ARG A 53 27.86 -9.72 -7.28
C ARG A 53 26.52 -10.45 -7.38
N GLY A 54 26.54 -11.72 -7.81
CA GLY A 54 25.37 -12.57 -7.87
C GLY A 54 24.65 -12.67 -6.51
N ARG A 55 25.41 -12.79 -5.41
CA ARG A 55 24.87 -12.83 -4.05
C ARG A 55 24.19 -11.53 -3.66
N ILE A 56 24.84 -10.39 -3.85
CA ILE A 56 24.25 -9.07 -3.53
C ILE A 56 22.91 -8.91 -4.26
N LEU A 57 22.91 -9.13 -5.57
CA LEU A 57 21.72 -8.90 -6.39
C LEU A 57 20.60 -9.89 -6.04
N TRP A 58 20.93 -11.14 -5.72
CA TRP A 58 19.94 -12.10 -5.21
C TRP A 58 19.38 -11.69 -3.85
N LEU A 59 20.20 -11.18 -2.93
CA LEU A 59 19.73 -10.73 -1.61
C LEU A 59 18.73 -9.56 -1.73
N LEU A 60 18.99 -8.60 -2.62
CA LEU A 60 18.06 -7.50 -2.90
C LEU A 60 16.81 -7.99 -3.65
N ALA A 61 16.96 -8.92 -4.59
CA ALA A 61 15.82 -9.54 -5.29
C ALA A 61 14.92 -10.26 -4.28
N ASP A 62 15.51 -11.07 -3.40
CA ASP A 62 14.81 -11.82 -2.36
C ASP A 62 14.02 -10.89 -1.44
N ALA A 63 14.60 -9.77 -1.01
CA ALA A 63 13.88 -8.73 -0.27
C ALA A 63 12.66 -8.18 -1.05
N CYS A 64 12.78 -7.99 -2.36
CA CYS A 64 11.68 -7.54 -3.22
C CYS A 64 10.62 -8.62 -3.50
N SER A 65 10.95 -9.91 -3.34
CA SER A 65 10.03 -11.02 -3.59
C SER A 65 8.95 -11.20 -2.51
N LEU A 66 9.11 -10.54 -1.36
CA LEU A 66 8.15 -10.58 -0.26
C LEU A 66 6.94 -9.70 -0.58
N ARG A 67 5.75 -10.29 -0.53
CA ARG A 67 4.50 -9.55 -0.68
C ARG A 67 4.18 -8.84 0.63
N LEU A 68 3.88 -7.54 0.53
CA LEU A 68 3.45 -6.73 1.66
C LEU A 68 1.94 -6.85 1.87
N ILE A 69 1.53 -7.30 3.05
CA ILE A 69 0.15 -7.24 3.55
C ILE A 69 0.15 -6.28 4.75
N PRO A 70 -0.15 -4.99 4.55
CA PRO A 70 0.02 -3.99 5.59
C PRO A 70 -0.92 -4.16 6.79
N ASP A 71 -2.05 -4.84 6.59
CA ASP A 71 -3.07 -5.08 7.63
C ASP A 71 -2.72 -6.28 8.53
N ASN A 72 -1.80 -7.15 8.10
CA ASN A 72 -1.32 -8.25 8.94
C ASN A 72 -0.20 -7.76 9.87
N GLN A 73 -0.57 -7.37 11.09
CA GLN A 73 0.36 -6.84 12.09
C GLN A 73 1.44 -7.83 12.57
N ASN A 74 1.17 -9.13 12.44
CA ASN A 74 2.05 -10.19 12.90
C ASN A 74 3.05 -10.60 11.81
N GLU A 75 2.54 -10.79 10.60
CA GLU A 75 3.30 -11.25 9.43
C GLU A 75 2.99 -10.37 8.21
N PRO A 76 3.49 -9.12 8.18
CA PRO A 76 3.21 -8.18 7.10
C PRO A 76 3.99 -8.48 5.83
N LEU A 77 5.07 -9.28 5.91
CA LEU A 77 5.87 -9.71 4.77
C LEU A 77 5.73 -11.21 4.62
N ILE A 78 5.03 -11.64 3.57
CA ILE A 78 4.81 -13.05 3.30
C ILE A 78 5.52 -13.49 2.02
N ALA A 79 6.02 -14.72 2.05
CA ALA A 79 6.56 -15.35 0.86
C ALA A 79 5.43 -15.55 -0.17
N GLU A 80 5.68 -15.13 -1.42
CA GLU A 80 4.75 -15.38 -2.52
C GLU A 80 4.73 -16.88 -2.88
N SER A 81 3.58 -17.37 -3.39
CA SER A 81 3.43 -18.77 -3.79
C SER A 81 4.47 -19.18 -4.83
N ALA A 82 4.84 -20.47 -4.84
CA ALA A 82 5.96 -21.07 -5.59
C ALA A 82 5.91 -20.92 -7.14
N THR A 83 4.90 -20.26 -7.68
CA THR A 83 4.78 -19.94 -9.13
C THR A 83 5.99 -19.15 -9.65
N PHE A 84 6.70 -18.42 -8.79
CA PHE A 84 7.82 -17.54 -9.18
C PHE A 84 9.22 -18.00 -8.73
N GLY A 85 9.36 -19.21 -8.17
CA GLY A 85 10.67 -19.78 -7.79
C GLY A 85 10.75 -20.24 -6.32
N PRO A 86 11.96 -20.61 -5.83
CA PRO A 86 12.15 -21.03 -4.44
C PRO A 86 11.76 -19.91 -3.46
N ARG A 87 11.09 -20.31 -2.37
CA ARG A 87 10.53 -19.41 -1.35
C ARG A 87 11.64 -18.68 -0.59
N PHE A 88 11.70 -17.36 -0.72
CA PHE A 88 12.37 -16.53 0.27
C PHE A 88 11.36 -16.20 1.38
N SER A 89 11.66 -16.62 2.60
CA SER A 89 10.95 -16.26 3.82
C SER A 89 11.89 -15.48 4.72
N LEU A 90 11.33 -14.65 5.62
CA LEU A 90 12.12 -14.02 6.68
C LEU A 90 12.90 -15.04 7.53
N SER A 91 12.35 -16.25 7.68
CA SER A 91 13.03 -17.35 8.38
C SER A 91 14.24 -17.94 7.65
N ASN A 92 14.45 -17.58 6.38
CA ASN A 92 15.63 -18.00 5.61
C ASN A 92 16.84 -17.06 5.77
N ILE A 93 16.66 -15.91 6.41
CA ILE A 93 17.71 -14.89 6.56
C ILE A 93 18.60 -15.28 7.75
N ASP A 94 19.88 -15.52 7.48
CA ASP A 94 20.88 -15.80 8.52
C ASP A 94 21.54 -14.51 9.05
N GLU A 95 22.39 -14.62 10.08
CA GLU A 95 23.03 -13.44 10.68
C GLU A 95 24.02 -12.74 9.72
N LYS A 96 24.58 -13.46 8.74
CA LYS A 96 25.47 -12.86 7.74
C LYS A 96 24.67 -12.00 6.76
N ASP A 97 23.53 -12.51 6.32
CA ASP A 97 22.58 -11.75 5.49
C ASP A 97 22.04 -10.54 6.27
N MET A 98 21.71 -10.69 7.55
CA MET A 98 21.30 -9.57 8.41
C MET A 98 22.39 -8.51 8.51
N ALA A 99 23.63 -8.88 8.83
CA ALA A 99 24.75 -7.93 8.94
C ALA A 99 25.04 -7.20 7.61
N LEU A 100 24.90 -7.91 6.50
CA LEU A 100 25.05 -7.35 5.17
C LEU A 100 23.91 -6.37 4.82
N LEU A 101 22.65 -6.75 5.11
CA LEU A 101 21.49 -5.86 4.95
C LEU A 101 21.60 -4.60 5.82
N GLU A 102 22.07 -4.73 7.07
CA GLU A 102 22.34 -3.58 7.96
C GLU A 102 23.35 -2.62 7.34
N SER A 103 24.40 -3.14 6.71
CA SER A 103 25.43 -2.33 6.06
C SER A 103 24.92 -1.67 4.77
N ILE A 104 24.03 -2.35 4.03
CA ILE A 104 23.45 -1.88 2.78
C ILE A 104 22.36 -0.82 3.00
N CYS A 105 21.53 -0.97 4.03
CA CYS A 105 20.31 -0.18 4.21
C CYS A 105 20.52 1.36 4.16
N PRO A 106 21.58 1.93 4.78
CA PRO A 106 21.86 3.36 4.71
C PRO A 106 22.18 3.87 3.29
N GLU A 107 22.74 3.02 2.41
CA GLU A 107 23.11 3.39 1.04
C GLU A 107 21.92 3.35 0.05
N LEU A 108 20.75 2.89 0.49
CA LEU A 108 19.53 2.80 -0.33
C LEU A 108 18.68 4.08 -0.34
N VAL A 109 19.18 5.19 0.22
CA VAL A 109 18.42 6.44 0.44
C VAL A 109 17.78 7.04 -0.82
N ASP A 110 18.38 6.81 -1.99
CA ASP A 110 17.89 7.30 -3.29
C ASP A 110 16.76 6.44 -3.85
N VAL A 111 16.50 5.28 -3.24
CA VAL A 111 15.52 4.29 -3.71
C VAL A 111 14.58 3.94 -2.55
N PRO A 112 13.65 4.84 -2.17
CA PRO A 112 12.95 4.77 -0.89
C PRO A 112 12.20 3.46 -0.65
N ILE A 113 11.50 2.95 -1.66
CA ILE A 113 10.77 1.69 -1.54
C ILE A 113 11.71 0.49 -1.26
N LEU A 114 12.93 0.47 -1.80
CA LEU A 114 13.89 -0.59 -1.51
C LEU A 114 14.49 -0.41 -0.11
N GLN A 115 14.82 0.82 0.28
CA GLN A 115 15.26 1.14 1.65
C GLN A 115 14.21 0.72 2.68
N ALA A 116 12.95 1.05 2.43
CA ALA A 116 11.85 0.72 3.31
C ALA A 116 11.70 -0.79 3.49
N ARG A 117 11.78 -1.56 2.40
CA ARG A 117 11.73 -3.02 2.45
C ARG A 117 12.86 -3.61 3.26
N VAL A 118 14.10 -3.17 3.02
CA VAL A 118 15.27 -3.68 3.78
C VAL A 118 15.16 -3.32 5.26
N ALA A 119 14.77 -2.09 5.59
CA ALA A 119 14.57 -1.65 6.97
C ALA A 119 13.45 -2.45 7.68
N ASP A 120 12.32 -2.70 6.99
CA ASP A 120 11.22 -3.49 7.53
C ASP A 120 11.63 -4.96 7.74
N ILE A 121 12.43 -5.55 6.83
CA ILE A 121 13.03 -6.87 7.03
C ILE A 121 13.93 -6.88 8.27
N LEU A 122 14.83 -5.90 8.43
CA LEU A 122 15.73 -5.80 9.59
C LEU A 122 14.96 -5.71 10.91
N TRP A 123 13.85 -4.97 10.91
CA TRP A 123 12.93 -4.89 12.03
C TRP A 123 12.21 -6.22 12.31
N LEU A 124 11.74 -6.91 11.26
CA LEU A 124 10.84 -8.05 11.39
C LEU A 124 11.56 -9.39 11.61
N ALA A 125 12.73 -9.60 11.02
CA ALA A 125 13.42 -10.90 10.96
C ALA A 125 14.04 -11.31 12.31
N ARG A 126 14.31 -10.36 13.21
CA ARG A 126 14.87 -10.65 14.54
C ARG A 126 13.78 -11.02 15.55
N THR A 127 14.13 -11.92 16.47
CA THR A 127 13.33 -12.25 17.66
C THR A 127 14.20 -12.11 18.92
N PRO A 128 13.92 -11.14 19.82
CA PRO A 128 12.89 -10.09 19.73
C PRO A 128 13.09 -9.21 18.49
N ARG A 129 12.04 -8.45 18.11
CA ARG A 129 12.08 -7.54 16.94
C ARG A 129 13.36 -6.69 16.96
N GLY A 130 13.79 -6.28 15.77
CA GLY A 130 15.06 -5.58 15.52
C GLY A 130 15.19 -4.23 16.23
N LYS A 131 16.12 -3.39 15.77
CA LYS A 131 16.36 -2.12 16.44
C LYS A 131 15.16 -1.21 16.17
N PHE A 132 14.76 -0.43 17.17
CA PHE A 132 13.68 0.54 17.02
C PHE A 132 13.93 1.53 15.86
N THR A 133 15.20 1.85 15.62
CA THR A 133 15.66 2.69 14.49
C THR A 133 15.31 2.09 13.13
N ASP A 134 15.28 0.75 12.99
CA ASP A 134 14.96 0.08 11.73
C ASP A 134 13.49 0.31 11.37
N ALA A 135 12.60 0.25 12.37
CA ALA A 135 11.17 0.53 12.18
C ALA A 135 10.92 2.01 11.80
N LEU A 136 11.64 2.94 12.43
CA LEU A 136 11.56 4.37 12.07
C LEU A 136 12.05 4.62 10.65
N LEU A 137 13.17 4.01 10.26
CA LEU A 137 13.71 4.12 8.91
C LEU A 137 12.74 3.55 7.87
N ALA A 138 12.09 2.42 8.17
CA ALA A 138 11.06 1.86 7.31
C ALA A 138 9.89 2.83 7.13
N ILE A 139 9.37 3.44 8.21
CA ILE A 139 8.30 4.45 8.12
C ILE A 139 8.73 5.62 7.25
N ASP A 140 9.92 6.18 7.51
CA ASP A 140 10.41 7.35 6.80
C ASP A 140 10.65 7.08 5.30
N ALA A 141 11.08 5.88 4.95
CA ALA A 141 11.29 5.49 3.57
C ALA A 141 9.97 5.15 2.85
N TYR A 142 9.03 4.44 3.50
CA TYR A 142 7.72 4.12 2.90
C TYR A 142 6.92 5.38 2.56
N ARG A 143 6.90 6.38 3.46
CA ARG A 143 6.16 7.64 3.24
C ARG A 143 6.77 8.59 2.20
N ARG A 144 7.92 8.23 1.62
CA ARG A 144 8.53 8.94 0.48
C ARG A 144 8.04 8.41 -0.87
N THR A 145 7.22 7.35 -0.88
CA THR A 145 6.57 6.88 -2.11
C THR A 145 5.50 7.88 -2.57
N HIS A 146 5.34 8.00 -3.89
CA HIS A 146 4.51 9.03 -4.51
C HIS A 146 3.01 8.84 -4.22
N LEU A 147 2.27 9.95 -4.18
CA LEU A 147 0.83 9.99 -3.91
C LEU A 147 0.00 10.44 -5.14
N ASP A 148 0.53 10.28 -6.36
CA ASP A 148 -0.27 10.42 -7.58
C ASP A 148 -1.05 9.13 -7.90
N SER A 149 -2.02 9.23 -8.81
CA SER A 149 -2.92 8.12 -9.14
C SER A 149 -2.19 6.87 -9.64
N ASP A 150 -1.20 7.03 -10.51
CA ASP A 150 -0.46 5.91 -11.08
C ASP A 150 0.36 5.21 -9.99
N ALA A 151 1.12 5.99 -9.21
CA ALA A 151 1.91 5.45 -8.10
C ALA A 151 1.04 4.77 -7.03
N TRP A 152 -0.18 5.24 -6.81
CA TRP A 152 -1.10 4.70 -5.81
C TRP A 152 -1.75 3.37 -6.22
N PHE A 153 -2.18 3.23 -7.49
CA PHE A 153 -2.91 2.05 -7.96
C PHE A 153 -2.05 1.01 -8.67
N THR A 154 -1.11 1.43 -9.52
CA THR A 154 -0.26 0.52 -10.29
C THR A 154 1.11 0.34 -9.64
N GLY A 155 1.51 1.32 -8.83
CA GLY A 155 2.67 1.20 -7.96
C GLY A 155 2.39 0.46 -6.64
N ASP A 156 3.39 0.43 -5.77
CA ASP A 156 3.30 -0.14 -4.42
C ASP A 156 2.95 0.91 -3.35
N SER A 157 2.70 2.17 -3.74
CA SER A 157 2.61 3.28 -2.80
C SER A 157 1.47 3.10 -1.81
N ARG A 158 0.28 2.66 -2.24
CA ARG A 158 -0.84 2.38 -1.31
C ARG A 158 -0.42 1.46 -0.17
N ASN A 159 0.19 0.31 -0.50
CA ASN A 159 0.64 -0.66 0.50
C ASN A 159 1.75 -0.09 1.39
N CYS A 160 2.68 0.69 0.81
CA CYS A 160 3.74 1.37 1.55
C CYS A 160 3.15 2.35 2.59
N TRP A 161 2.19 3.17 2.19
CA TRP A 161 1.54 4.14 3.08
C TRP A 161 0.71 3.48 4.18
N HIS A 162 -0.09 2.46 3.86
CA HIS A 162 -0.78 1.65 4.89
C HIS A 162 0.22 1.03 5.87
N ARG A 163 1.36 0.50 5.38
CA ARG A 163 2.39 -0.09 6.23
C ARG A 163 3.07 0.94 7.13
N ALA A 164 3.38 2.12 6.61
CA ALA A 164 3.96 3.23 7.38
C ALA A 164 3.04 3.66 8.53
N LEU A 165 1.74 3.80 8.26
CA LEU A 165 0.73 4.14 9.28
C LEU A 165 0.59 3.03 10.32
N SER A 166 0.47 1.76 9.90
CA SER A 166 0.45 0.60 10.79
C SER A 166 1.65 0.56 11.74
N LEU A 167 2.87 0.77 11.20
CA LEU A 167 4.09 0.83 12.01
C LEU A 167 4.09 2.03 12.96
N ALA A 168 3.69 3.20 12.49
CA ALA A 168 3.62 4.41 13.30
C ALA A 168 2.63 4.26 14.48
N TRP A 169 1.50 3.59 14.28
CA TRP A 169 0.57 3.24 15.36
C TRP A 169 1.16 2.24 16.34
N LYS A 170 1.79 1.17 15.83
CA LYS A 170 2.44 0.14 16.66
C LYS A 170 3.55 0.70 17.55
N ILE A 171 4.28 1.70 17.06
CA ILE A 171 5.32 2.40 17.81
C ILE A 171 4.73 3.36 18.86
N GLY A 172 3.58 3.99 18.56
CA GLY A 172 2.88 4.86 19.50
C GLY A 172 3.40 6.30 19.52
N LYS A 173 3.56 6.88 20.72
CA LYS A 173 3.76 8.34 20.91
C LYS A 173 4.97 8.92 20.17
N SER A 174 6.06 8.18 20.05
CA SER A 174 7.27 8.64 19.34
C SER A 174 7.09 8.81 17.82
N CYS A 175 5.97 8.36 17.26
CA CYS A 175 5.59 8.56 15.87
C CYS A 175 4.44 9.54 15.66
N GLU A 176 4.05 10.32 16.68
CA GLU A 176 2.95 11.29 16.56
C GLU A 176 3.19 12.33 15.46
N ASP A 177 4.37 12.97 15.45
CA ASP A 177 4.74 13.93 14.39
C ASP A 177 4.71 13.30 13.00
N ARG A 178 5.14 12.03 12.88
CA ARG A 178 5.12 11.30 11.61
C ARG A 178 3.68 11.01 11.16
N ARG A 179 2.77 10.66 12.08
CA ARG A 179 1.36 10.47 11.77
C ARG A 179 0.71 11.77 11.31
N ASN A 180 1.00 12.89 11.97
CA ASN A 180 0.51 14.22 11.54
C ASN A 180 1.04 14.59 10.15
N GLN A 181 2.33 14.39 9.88
CA GLN A 181 2.91 14.63 8.56
C GLN A 181 2.29 13.73 7.47
N MET A 182 2.02 12.46 7.77
CA MET A 182 1.35 11.55 6.83
C MET A 182 -0.12 11.96 6.59
N LYS A 183 -0.82 12.41 7.64
CA LYS A 183 -2.17 12.98 7.54
C LYS A 183 -2.20 14.15 6.57
N ASP A 184 -1.34 15.14 6.79
CA ASP A 184 -1.31 16.37 6.00
C ASP A 184 -0.93 16.09 4.53
N ALA A 185 0.01 15.18 4.31
CA ALA A 185 0.39 14.73 2.97
C ALA A 185 -0.78 14.04 2.23
N LEU A 186 -1.52 13.14 2.91
CA LEU A 186 -2.69 12.49 2.33
C LEU A 186 -3.82 13.49 2.04
N LEU A 187 -4.12 14.42 2.95
CA LEU A 187 -5.14 15.45 2.71
C LEU A 187 -4.79 16.36 1.53
N THR A 188 -3.51 16.72 1.40
CA THR A 188 -3.00 17.49 0.26
C THR A 188 -3.18 16.71 -1.04
N ALA A 189 -2.78 15.43 -1.05
CA ALA A 189 -2.93 14.58 -2.22
C ALA A 189 -4.41 14.36 -2.58
N ILE A 190 -5.27 14.04 -1.62
CA ILE A 190 -6.73 13.90 -1.81
C ILE A 190 -7.30 15.14 -2.49
N THR A 191 -6.91 16.33 -2.03
CA THR A 191 -7.39 17.58 -2.62
C THR A 191 -7.01 17.69 -4.10
N ALA A 192 -5.75 17.44 -4.44
CA ALA A 192 -5.28 17.44 -5.83
C ALA A 192 -5.97 16.34 -6.68
N GLN A 193 -6.15 15.15 -6.11
CA GLN A 193 -6.74 14.01 -6.81
C GLN A 193 -8.25 14.17 -7.06
N PHE A 194 -8.96 14.98 -6.28
CA PHE A 194 -10.35 15.32 -6.58
C PHE A 194 -10.50 16.24 -7.80
N ASP A 195 -9.47 17.04 -8.11
CA ASP A 195 -9.52 18.01 -9.19
C ASP A 195 -9.11 17.38 -10.53
N SER A 196 -8.13 16.47 -10.52
CA SER A 196 -7.52 15.94 -11.76
C SER A 196 -7.19 14.45 -11.74
N GLY A 197 -7.66 13.68 -10.77
CA GLY A 197 -7.28 12.28 -10.58
C GLY A 197 -8.42 11.36 -10.15
N ASN A 198 -8.07 10.14 -9.72
CA ASN A 198 -9.05 9.14 -9.27
C ASN A 198 -8.64 8.42 -7.98
N ALA A 199 -7.50 8.76 -7.38
CA ALA A 199 -7.01 8.12 -6.15
C ALA A 199 -7.61 8.68 -4.86
N ALA A 200 -8.28 9.84 -4.89
CA ALA A 200 -8.85 10.48 -3.70
C ALA A 200 -9.74 9.54 -2.85
N PRO A 201 -10.70 8.77 -3.41
CA PRO A 201 -11.51 7.85 -2.61
C PRO A 201 -10.68 6.78 -1.90
N ALA A 202 -9.69 6.19 -2.59
CA ALA A 202 -8.84 5.16 -1.99
C ALA A 202 -7.93 5.73 -0.89
N MET A 203 -7.48 6.98 -1.01
CA MET A 203 -6.72 7.67 0.04
C MET A 203 -7.59 8.06 1.24
N ILE A 204 -8.85 8.45 1.01
CA ILE A 204 -9.82 8.70 2.10
C ILE A 204 -10.11 7.40 2.86
N GLU A 205 -10.26 6.28 2.15
CA GLU A 205 -10.36 4.96 2.79
C GLU A 205 -9.15 4.69 3.70
N THR A 206 -7.93 4.99 3.26
CA THR A 206 -6.73 4.89 4.12
C THR A 206 -6.81 5.77 5.36
N LEU A 207 -7.29 7.01 5.26
CA LEU A 207 -7.47 7.88 6.43
C LEU A 207 -8.47 7.27 7.44
N LEU A 208 -9.61 6.80 6.94
CA LEU A 208 -10.65 6.17 7.76
C LEU A 208 -10.17 4.89 8.43
N ASP A 209 -9.48 4.00 7.70
CA ASP A 209 -8.98 2.73 8.20
C ASP A 209 -7.98 2.89 9.34
N HIS A 210 -7.23 4.00 9.33
CA HIS A 210 -6.23 4.32 10.35
C HIS A 210 -6.68 5.38 11.36
N GLY A 211 -7.93 5.84 11.28
CA GLY A 211 -8.50 6.83 12.19
C GLY A 211 -7.78 8.19 12.16
N LEU A 212 -7.38 8.68 10.99
CA LEU A 212 -6.72 9.99 10.83
C LEU A 212 -7.66 11.04 10.24
N ALA A 213 -7.51 12.28 10.68
CA ALA A 213 -8.28 13.43 10.19
C ALA A 213 -9.78 13.31 10.44
N ASP A 214 -10.15 12.88 11.65
CA ASP A 214 -11.55 12.81 12.11
C ASP A 214 -12.25 14.17 11.99
N ASP A 215 -11.52 15.26 12.25
CA ASP A 215 -11.95 16.64 12.07
C ASP A 215 -12.29 17.00 10.61
N GLN A 216 -11.83 16.22 9.63
CA GLN A 216 -12.06 16.45 8.19
C GLN A 216 -13.09 15.51 7.58
N TYR A 217 -13.56 14.47 8.29
CA TYR A 217 -14.39 13.44 7.70
C TYR A 217 -15.67 13.98 7.07
N GLN A 218 -16.42 14.85 7.74
CA GLN A 218 -17.65 15.41 7.18
C GLN A 218 -17.40 16.14 5.84
N ALA A 219 -16.36 16.98 5.78
CA ALA A 219 -15.99 17.70 4.56
C ALA A 219 -15.57 16.75 3.42
N LEU A 220 -14.82 15.70 3.73
CA LEU A 220 -14.45 14.66 2.77
C LEU A 220 -15.68 13.88 2.27
N GLY A 221 -16.61 13.56 3.18
CA GLY A 221 -17.87 12.90 2.87
C GLY A 221 -18.72 13.71 1.91
N ASP A 222 -18.86 15.02 2.14
CA ASP A 222 -19.60 15.91 1.25
C ASP A 222 -18.97 15.99 -0.15
N ARG A 223 -17.64 16.05 -0.25
CA ARG A 223 -16.94 16.01 -1.54
C ARG A 223 -17.16 14.69 -2.28
N LEU A 224 -17.19 13.56 -1.57
CA LEU A 224 -17.49 12.25 -2.16
C LEU A 224 -18.92 12.19 -2.72
N VAL A 225 -19.91 12.74 -2.00
CA VAL A 225 -21.30 12.87 -2.48
C VAL A 225 -21.36 13.73 -3.73
N GLU A 226 -20.67 14.87 -3.73
CA GLU A 226 -20.62 15.75 -4.91
C GLU A 226 -20.05 15.03 -6.13
N GLN A 227 -18.94 14.31 -5.97
CA GLN A 227 -18.34 13.52 -7.04
C GLN A 227 -19.25 12.38 -7.52
N ALA A 228 -19.98 11.72 -6.61
CA ALA A 228 -20.97 10.73 -6.99
C ALA A 228 -22.06 11.32 -7.91
N ASN A 229 -22.59 12.50 -7.56
CA ASN A 229 -23.58 13.20 -8.36
C ASN A 229 -23.03 13.60 -9.74
N ARG A 230 -21.79 14.10 -9.81
CA ARG A 230 -21.13 14.39 -11.09
C ARG A 230 -21.00 13.14 -11.96
N LEU A 231 -20.60 12.00 -11.37
CA LEU A 231 -20.48 10.73 -12.09
C LEU A 231 -21.82 10.28 -12.69
N ILE A 232 -22.90 10.34 -11.90
CA ILE A 232 -24.26 9.97 -12.36
C ILE A 232 -24.67 10.79 -13.59
N ALA A 233 -24.31 12.08 -13.62
CA ALA A 233 -24.63 12.99 -14.72
C ALA A 233 -23.79 12.79 -16.00
N THR A 234 -22.73 11.99 -15.96
CA THR A 234 -21.86 11.71 -17.13
C THR A 234 -22.31 10.47 -17.88
N ASP A 235 -22.03 10.30 -19.18
CA ASP A 235 -22.33 9.06 -19.92
C ASP A 235 -21.23 7.98 -19.82
N ALA A 236 -20.41 8.04 -18.78
CA ALA A 236 -19.32 7.09 -18.59
C ALA A 236 -19.82 5.68 -18.25
N SER A 237 -19.13 4.66 -18.78
CA SER A 237 -19.35 3.27 -18.38
C SER A 237 -19.12 3.08 -16.87
N TYR A 238 -19.93 2.23 -16.24
CA TYR A 238 -19.89 1.95 -14.80
C TYR A 238 -20.10 3.18 -13.89
N ARG A 239 -20.66 4.28 -14.40
CA ARG A 239 -20.92 5.51 -13.61
C ARG A 239 -21.68 5.24 -12.32
N PHE A 240 -22.72 4.42 -12.36
CA PHE A 240 -23.54 4.10 -11.20
C PHE A 240 -22.78 3.26 -10.18
N LEU A 241 -21.99 2.28 -10.62
CA LEU A 241 -21.13 1.51 -9.73
C LEU A 241 -20.10 2.40 -9.02
N LYS A 242 -19.44 3.30 -9.77
CA LYS A 242 -18.47 4.25 -9.20
C LYS A 242 -19.13 5.22 -8.22
N ALA A 243 -20.27 5.80 -8.58
CA ALA A 243 -21.05 6.68 -7.71
C ALA A 243 -21.45 5.97 -6.40
N ARG A 244 -21.92 4.72 -6.47
CA ARG A 244 -22.21 3.91 -5.28
C ARG A 244 -21.00 3.70 -4.39
N ASN A 245 -19.83 3.46 -4.97
CA ASN A 245 -18.60 3.31 -4.18
C ASN A 245 -18.24 4.63 -3.46
N HIS A 246 -18.39 5.78 -4.12
CA HIS A 246 -18.20 7.08 -3.48
C HIS A 246 -19.21 7.32 -2.35
N LEU A 247 -20.50 7.04 -2.58
CA LEU A 247 -21.54 7.24 -1.56
C LEU A 247 -21.35 6.33 -0.35
N ARG A 248 -20.99 5.05 -0.56
CA ARG A 248 -20.67 4.12 0.54
C ARG A 248 -19.47 4.56 1.35
N LEU A 249 -18.45 5.11 0.68
CA LEU A 249 -17.30 5.68 1.37
C LEU A 249 -17.70 6.96 2.13
N ALA A 250 -18.52 7.83 1.52
CA ALA A 250 -19.04 9.02 2.17
C ALA A 250 -19.82 8.67 3.44
N GLN A 251 -20.63 7.61 3.41
CA GLN A 251 -21.37 7.13 4.58
C GLN A 251 -20.45 6.80 5.76
N ARG A 252 -19.24 6.27 5.50
CA ARG A 252 -18.24 5.99 6.56
C ARG A 252 -17.66 7.25 7.18
N CYS A 253 -17.80 8.42 6.54
CA CYS A 253 -17.32 9.69 7.04
C CYS A 253 -18.28 10.38 8.02
N PHE A 254 -19.51 9.90 8.16
CA PHE A 254 -20.51 10.50 9.04
C PHE A 254 -20.82 9.56 10.21
N ASP A 255 -20.90 10.11 11.42
CA ASP A 255 -21.38 9.38 12.58
C ASP A 255 -22.92 9.39 12.56
N PRO A 256 -23.60 8.22 12.50
CA PRO A 256 -25.06 8.17 12.46
C PRO A 256 -25.75 8.80 13.67
N GLN A 257 -25.08 8.89 14.82
CA GLN A 257 -25.64 9.54 16.01
C GLN A 257 -25.59 11.07 15.91
N GLN A 258 -24.58 11.60 15.22
CA GLN A 258 -24.37 13.05 15.08
C GLN A 258 -25.01 13.59 13.80
N ASN A 259 -25.12 12.76 12.75
CA ASN A 259 -25.54 13.15 11.41
C ASN A 259 -26.63 12.22 10.83
N PRO A 260 -27.74 11.94 11.55
CA PRO A 260 -28.73 10.95 11.12
C PRO A 260 -29.38 11.30 9.77
N ASP A 261 -29.74 12.57 9.57
CA ASP A 261 -30.37 13.03 8.32
C ASP A 261 -29.41 12.88 7.13
N ARG A 262 -28.12 13.21 7.32
CA ARG A 262 -27.12 13.10 6.27
C ARG A 262 -26.87 11.65 5.88
N CYS A 263 -26.84 10.73 6.86
CA CYS A 263 -26.74 9.30 6.59
C CYS A 263 -27.96 8.79 5.81
N ALA A 264 -29.18 9.23 6.17
CA ALA A 264 -30.40 8.87 5.48
C ALA A 264 -30.41 9.39 4.03
N ASP A 265 -29.99 10.64 3.80
CA ASP A 265 -29.85 11.21 2.46
C ASP A 265 -28.91 10.38 1.58
N ILE A 266 -27.78 9.95 2.14
CA ILE A 266 -26.80 9.11 1.43
C ILE A 266 -27.39 7.73 1.11
N ASP A 267 -28.14 7.11 2.03
CA ASP A 267 -28.83 5.84 1.80
C ASP A 267 -29.89 5.93 0.68
N CYS A 268 -30.66 7.04 0.67
CA CYS A 268 -31.58 7.36 -0.42
C CYS A 268 -30.82 7.50 -1.75
N ALA A 269 -29.74 8.28 -1.77
CA ALA A 269 -28.91 8.45 -2.97
C ALA A 269 -28.33 7.11 -3.48
N ILE A 270 -27.88 6.21 -2.58
CA ILE A 270 -27.44 4.86 -2.96
C ILE A 270 -28.59 4.09 -3.60
N SER A 271 -29.78 4.14 -3.02
CA SER A 271 -30.96 3.45 -3.55
C SER A 271 -31.35 3.97 -4.94
N ASP A 272 -31.36 5.29 -5.12
CA ASP A 272 -31.67 5.95 -6.39
C ASP A 272 -30.67 5.57 -7.49
N THR A 273 -29.38 5.42 -7.15
CA THR A 273 -28.39 4.96 -8.13
C THR A 273 -28.62 3.53 -8.61
N PHE A 274 -29.29 2.67 -7.84
CA PHE A 274 -29.70 1.34 -8.32
C PHE A 274 -30.93 1.43 -9.23
N ALA A 275 -31.91 2.25 -8.87
CA ALA A 275 -33.11 2.46 -9.67
C ALA A 275 -32.79 3.07 -11.05
N ALA A 276 -31.77 3.93 -11.11
CA ALA A 276 -31.32 4.57 -12.34
C ALA A 276 -30.37 3.72 -13.20
N ASP A 277 -29.86 2.58 -12.70
CA ASP A 277 -28.86 1.75 -13.39
C ASP A 277 -29.52 0.77 -14.38
N PRO A 278 -29.46 1.02 -15.71
CA PRO A 278 -30.18 0.23 -16.70
C PRO A 278 -29.64 -1.20 -16.84
N ASP A 279 -28.39 -1.43 -16.45
CA ASP A 279 -27.71 -2.73 -16.53
C ASP A 279 -27.86 -3.55 -15.23
N GLY A 280 -28.70 -3.07 -14.29
CA GLY A 280 -28.91 -3.57 -12.93
C GLY A 280 -28.40 -4.99 -12.70
N HIS A 281 -27.13 -5.13 -12.29
CA HIS A 281 -26.52 -6.44 -12.11
C HIS A 281 -27.32 -7.23 -11.05
N PRO A 282 -28.00 -8.34 -11.41
CA PRO A 282 -28.90 -9.04 -10.49
C PRO A 282 -28.20 -9.76 -9.31
N LYS A 283 -26.86 -9.69 -9.23
CA LYS A 283 -26.03 -10.47 -8.31
C LYS A 283 -25.66 -9.78 -6.99
N LEU A 284 -26.25 -8.61 -6.69
CA LEU A 284 -25.96 -7.89 -5.43
C LEU A 284 -27.20 -7.59 -4.57
N LEU A 285 -28.41 -7.95 -5.04
CA LEU A 285 -29.66 -7.78 -4.29
C LEU A 285 -29.73 -8.65 -3.01
N HIS A 286 -28.87 -9.66 -2.88
CA HIS A 286 -28.85 -10.57 -1.72
C HIS A 286 -28.12 -10.00 -0.49
N LEU A 287 -27.49 -8.83 -0.62
CA LEU A 287 -26.76 -8.17 0.48
C LEU A 287 -27.57 -7.07 1.18
N TRP A 288 -28.84 -6.87 0.82
CA TRP A 288 -29.71 -5.90 1.48
C TRP A 288 -30.39 -6.52 2.71
N PRO A 289 -30.28 -5.94 3.92
CA PRO A 289 -31.17 -6.28 5.01
C PRO A 289 -32.57 -5.76 4.66
N VAL A 290 -33.52 -6.66 4.47
CA VAL A 290 -34.95 -6.47 4.13
C VAL A 290 -35.71 -5.44 5.00
N LYS A 291 -35.08 -4.82 6.00
CA LYS A 291 -35.72 -3.89 6.95
C LYS A 291 -36.05 -2.51 6.40
N LEU A 292 -35.42 -2.03 5.33
CA LEU A 292 -35.71 -0.67 4.79
C LEU A 292 -36.91 -0.64 3.83
N LEU A 293 -37.26 -1.75 3.17
CA LEU A 293 -38.45 -1.83 2.30
C LEU A 293 -39.78 -1.93 3.06
N GLN A 294 -39.75 -2.06 4.38
CA GLN A 294 -40.97 -2.06 5.21
C GLN A 294 -41.36 -0.67 5.74
N ALA A 295 -40.47 0.33 5.66
CA ALA A 295 -40.77 1.68 6.13
C ALA A 295 -41.67 2.48 5.16
N GLU A 296 -41.66 2.15 3.86
CA GLU A 296 -42.53 2.82 2.85
C GLU A 296 -43.93 2.21 2.72
N ARG A 297 -44.24 1.12 3.44
CA ARG A 297 -45.60 0.52 3.47
C ARG A 297 -46.48 1.01 4.62
N CYS A 298 -46.01 1.95 5.45
CA CYS A 298 -46.79 2.54 6.54
C CYS A 298 -47.21 4.01 6.30
N ARG A 299 -47.11 4.52 5.07
CA ARG A 299 -47.65 5.84 4.67
C ARG A 299 -48.58 5.79 3.46
N LEU A 300 -49.45 4.78 3.42
CA LEU A 300 -50.67 4.74 2.61
C LEU A 300 -51.84 4.27 3.47
#